data_AF-A0A843HK11-F1
#
_entry.id   AF-A0A843HK11-F1
#
_cell.length_a   1.000
_cell.length_b   1.000
_cell.length_c   1.000
_cell.angle_alpha   90.00
_cell.angle_beta   90.00
_cell.angle_gamma   90.00
#
_symmetry.space_group_name_H-M   'P 1'
#
loop_
_entity.id
_entity.type
_entity.pdbx_description
1 polymer ?
#
loop_
_entity_poly.entity_id
_entity_poly.type
_entity_poly.pdbx_seq_one_letter_code
_entity_poly.pdbx_strand_id
1 'polypeptide(L)'
;MPANLCITPDLGKEDMDPEVSTRMIILSSKANVSESEVVNFLHMLNLPITIKWTCYGAMISGKDEYVREAIRELRKLDPYGIFTKERGFAPGDPRRCRGHR
;
A
#
# COMPACT_ATOMS: atom_id res chain seq x y z
N MET A 1 25.89 8.59 14.13
CA MET A 1 25.28 7.48 13.36
C MET A 1 24.08 8.08 12.64
N PRO A 2 23.99 8.01 11.30
CA PRO A 2 22.93 8.74 10.60
C PRO A 2 21.58 8.15 11.03
N ALA A 3 20.75 9.01 11.62
CA ALA A 3 19.36 8.68 11.88
C ALA A 3 18.71 8.24 10.56
N ASN A 4 17.92 7.16 10.61
CA ASN A 4 17.22 6.57 9.48
C ASN A 4 16.68 7.68 8.54
N LEU A 5 17.28 7.81 7.35
CA LEU A 5 16.94 8.84 6.34
C LEU A 5 15.48 8.74 5.85
N CYS A 6 14.79 7.67 6.21
CA CYS A 6 13.38 7.46 5.96
C CYS A 6 12.67 7.45 7.32
N ILE A 7 11.68 8.33 7.47
CA ILE A 7 10.65 8.21 8.52
C ILE A 7 10.10 6.79 8.39
N THR A 8 10.49 5.93 9.31
CA THR A 8 9.85 4.62 9.44
C THR A 8 8.55 4.95 10.17
N PRO A 9 7.36 4.69 9.58
CA PRO A 9 6.14 4.81 10.37
C PRO A 9 6.33 3.96 11.64
N ASP A 10 5.93 4.49 12.78
CA ASP A 10 5.91 3.72 14.02
C ASP A 10 4.85 2.63 13.82
N LEU A 11 5.28 1.49 13.26
CA LEU A 11 4.42 0.33 13.05
C LEU A 11 4.07 -0.18 14.45
N GLY A 12 2.91 0.27 14.94
CA GLY A 12 2.39 -0.15 16.22
C GLY A 12 2.10 -1.65 16.25
N LYS A 13 1.64 -2.15 17.41
CA LYS A 13 1.16 -3.53 17.56
C LYS A 13 0.03 -3.88 16.57
N GLU A 14 -0.66 -2.85 16.07
CA GLU A 14 -1.80 -2.88 15.15
C GLU A 14 -1.43 -3.51 13.79
N ASP A 15 -0.23 -3.23 13.27
CA ASP A 15 0.25 -3.77 11.99
C ASP A 15 0.66 -5.27 12.07
N MET A 16 0.69 -5.84 13.28
CA MET A 16 0.99 -7.25 13.53
C MET A 16 -0.26 -8.12 13.76
N ASP A 17 -1.45 -7.52 13.78
CA ASP A 17 -2.69 -8.27 13.93
C ASP A 17 -2.94 -9.15 12.68
N PRO A 18 -3.45 -10.39 12.85
CA PRO A 18 -3.73 -11.29 11.74
C PRO A 18 -4.80 -10.76 10.78
N GLU A 19 -5.52 -9.71 11.18
CA GLU A 19 -6.53 -9.00 10.37
C GLU A 19 -5.93 -7.91 9.48
N VAL A 20 -4.63 -7.61 9.62
CA VAL A 20 -3.92 -6.66 8.76
C VAL A 20 -3.42 -7.35 7.49
N SER A 21 -3.92 -6.87 6.36
CA SER A 21 -3.52 -7.35 5.04
C SER A 21 -2.70 -6.27 4.34
N THR A 22 -1.54 -6.64 3.81
CA THR A 22 -0.77 -5.75 2.94
C THR A 22 -0.94 -6.21 1.50
N ARG A 23 -1.31 -5.30 0.60
CA ARG A 23 -1.47 -5.59 -0.82
C ARG A 23 -0.68 -4.63 -1.68
N MET A 24 -0.07 -5.18 -2.71
CA MET A 24 0.60 -4.47 -3.77
C MET A 24 -0.40 -4.26 -4.90
N ILE A 25 -0.55 -3.01 -5.32
CA ILE A 25 -1.29 -2.58 -6.49
C ILE A 25 -0.27 -2.34 -7.59
N ILE A 26 -0.43 -3.07 -8.68
CA ILE A 26 0.48 -3.06 -9.84
C ILE A 26 -0.32 -2.61 -11.04
N LEU A 27 0.16 -1.55 -11.69
CA LEU A 27 -0.41 -1.04 -12.92
C LEU A 27 0.19 -1.76 -14.12
N SER A 28 -0.67 -2.07 -15.09
CA SER A 28 -0.23 -2.58 -16.38
C SER A 28 0.45 -1.47 -17.19
N SER A 29 1.35 -1.83 -18.11
CA SER A 29 1.95 -0.85 -19.03
C SER A 29 0.94 -0.18 -20.00
N LYS A 30 -0.30 -0.69 -20.06
CA LYS A 30 -1.41 -0.14 -20.83
C LYS A 30 -2.52 0.42 -19.93
N ALA A 31 -2.25 0.60 -18.63
CA ALA A 31 -3.23 1.18 -17.73
C ALA A 31 -3.55 2.61 -18.17
N ASN A 32 -4.81 3.00 -18.05
CA ASN A 32 -5.24 4.35 -18.41
C ASN A 32 -4.99 5.37 -17.30
N VAL A 33 -4.56 4.90 -16.12
CA VAL A 33 -4.31 5.69 -14.91
C VAL A 33 -2.82 5.69 -14.57
N SER A 34 -2.34 6.83 -14.08
CA SER A 34 -0.98 6.98 -13.57
C SER A 34 -0.86 6.54 -12.10
N GLU A 35 0.36 6.25 -11.65
CA GLU A 35 0.63 5.88 -10.26
C GLU A 35 0.25 7.00 -9.28
N SER A 36 0.46 8.25 -9.70
CA SER A 36 0.11 9.46 -8.94
C SER A 36 -1.41 9.59 -8.76
N GLU A 37 -2.18 9.33 -9.81
CA GLU A 37 -3.65 9.35 -9.74
C GLU A 37 -4.18 8.26 -8.82
N VAL A 38 -3.60 7.05 -8.87
CA VAL A 38 -3.95 5.95 -7.97
C VAL A 38 -3.69 6.32 -6.52
N VAL A 39 -2.53 6.87 -6.21
CA VAL A 39 -2.19 7.27 -4.83
C VAL A 39 -3.09 8.41 -4.35
N ASN A 40 -3.33 9.43 -5.18
CA ASN A 40 -4.24 10.51 -4.84
C ASN A 40 -5.67 10.00 -4.61
N PHE A 41 -6.13 9.08 -5.45
CA PHE A 41 -7.45 8.45 -5.27
C PHE A 41 -7.55 7.70 -3.94
N LEU A 42 -6.53 6.89 -3.59
CA LEU A 42 -6.49 6.18 -2.32
C LEU A 42 -6.50 7.13 -1.11
N HIS A 43 -5.81 8.28 -1.20
CA HIS A 43 -5.89 9.32 -0.16
C HIS A 43 -7.29 9.96 -0.08
N MET A 44 -7.97 10.16 -1.21
CA MET A 44 -9.32 10.74 -1.24
C MET A 44 -10.40 9.82 -0.63
N LEU A 45 -10.18 8.50 -0.60
CA LEU A 45 -11.09 7.56 0.06
C LEU A 45 -11.13 7.74 1.59
N ASN A 46 -10.14 8.43 2.18
CA ASN A 46 -10.04 8.74 3.60
C ASN A 46 -10.20 7.51 4.52
N LEU A 47 -9.72 6.36 4.05
CA LEU A 47 -9.71 5.10 4.78
C LEU A 47 -8.49 5.05 5.72
N PRO A 48 -8.59 4.39 6.90
CA PRO A 48 -7.48 4.24 7.84
C PRO A 48 -6.51 3.15 7.34
N ILE A 49 -5.82 3.43 6.22
CA ILE A 49 -4.84 2.55 5.59
C ILE A 49 -3.52 3.30 5.36
N THR A 50 -2.41 2.58 5.53
CA THR A 50 -1.07 3.06 5.20
C THR A 50 -0.81 2.90 3.71
N ILE A 51 -0.52 4.00 3.03
CA ILE A 51 -0.25 4.03 1.59
C ILE A 51 1.24 4.31 1.38
N LYS A 52 1.90 3.45 0.61
CA LYS A 52 3.26 3.65 0.12
C LYS A 52 3.23 3.82 -1.39
N TRP A 53 3.65 4.98 -1.86
CA TRP A 53 3.79 5.25 -3.29
C TRP A 53 4.98 4.50 -3.88
N THR A 54 4.80 3.95 -5.08
CA THR A 54 5.79 3.13 -5.78
C THR A 54 5.74 3.40 -7.27
N CYS A 55 6.83 3.17 -7.99
CA CYS A 55 6.89 3.40 -9.44
C CYS A 55 6.04 2.43 -10.29
N TYR A 56 5.47 1.38 -9.68
CA TYR A 56 4.58 0.43 -10.35
C TYR A 56 3.10 0.60 -9.93
N GLY A 57 2.79 1.61 -9.11
CA GLY A 57 1.47 1.82 -8.53
C GLY A 57 1.55 2.20 -7.06
N ALA A 58 0.96 1.39 -6.18
CA ALA A 58 0.95 1.67 -4.75
C ALA A 58 1.02 0.38 -3.93
N MET A 59 1.42 0.50 -2.67
CA MET A 59 1.30 -0.56 -1.68
C MET A 59 0.42 -0.05 -0.54
N ILE A 60 -0.60 -0.82 -0.21
CA ILE A 60 -1.55 -0.49 0.84
C ILE A 60 -1.46 -1.51 1.97
N SER A 61 -1.57 -1.06 3.20
CA SER A 61 -1.55 -1.88 4.41
C SER A 61 -2.57 -1.37 5.41
N GLY A 62 -3.28 -2.26 6.08
CA GLY A 62 -4.31 -1.93 7.07
C GLY A 62 -5.25 -3.11 7.26
N LYS A 63 -6.39 -2.89 7.94
CA LYS A 63 -7.39 -3.94 8.12
C LYS A 63 -7.92 -4.45 6.78
N ASP A 64 -8.11 -5.76 6.68
CA ASP A 64 -8.54 -6.43 5.44
C ASP A 64 -9.85 -5.84 4.87
N GLU A 65 -10.79 -5.42 5.73
CA GLU A 65 -12.04 -4.74 5.33
C GLU A 65 -11.77 -3.48 4.49
N TYR A 66 -10.94 -2.56 4.99
CA TYR A 66 -10.62 -1.30 4.33
C TYR A 66 -9.74 -1.52 3.11
N VAL A 67 -8.83 -2.49 3.16
CA VAL A 67 -7.97 -2.84 2.02
C VAL A 67 -8.81 -3.38 0.85
N ARG A 68 -9.79 -4.23 1.13
CA ARG A 68 -10.71 -4.76 0.10
C ARG A 68 -11.63 -3.68 -0.43
N GLU A 69 -12.13 -2.80 0.43
CA GLU A 69 -12.92 -1.64 0.01
C GLU A 69 -12.13 -0.73 -0.92
N ALA A 70 -10.90 -0.35 -0.54
CA ALA A 70 -10.02 0.48 -1.35
C ALA A 70 -9.77 -0.15 -2.73
N ILE A 71 -9.51 -1.47 -2.79
CA ILE A 71 -9.31 -2.18 -4.07
C ILE A 71 -10.57 -2.19 -4.92
N ARG A 72 -11.75 -2.39 -4.31
CA ARG A 72 -13.03 -2.41 -5.02
C ARG A 72 -13.30 -1.06 -5.67
N GLU A 73 -13.09 0.03 -4.94
CA GLU A 73 -13.26 1.39 -5.47
C GLU A 73 -12.21 1.71 -6.53
N LEU A 74 -10.96 1.33 -6.30
CA LEU A 74 -9.87 1.57 -7.24
C LEU A 74 -10.09 0.87 -8.58
N ARG A 75 -10.61 -0.37 -8.58
CA ARG A 75 -10.94 -1.12 -9.81
C ARG A 75 -12.06 -0.47 -10.64
N LYS A 76 -12.85 0.45 -10.09
CA LYS A 76 -13.85 1.20 -10.88
C LYS A 76 -13.19 2.21 -11.81
N LEU A 77 -11.99 2.69 -11.49
CA LEU A 77 -11.24 3.61 -12.35
C LEU A 77 -10.68 2.92 -13.59
N ASP A 78 -10.03 1.77 -13.40
CA ASP A 78 -9.50 0.95 -14.49
C ASP A 78 -9.70 -0.54 -14.17
N PRO A 79 -10.77 -1.16 -14.70
CA PRO A 79 -11.11 -2.57 -14.41
C PRO A 79 -10.07 -3.59 -14.87
N TYR A 80 -9.30 -3.29 -15.92
CA TYR A 80 -8.41 -4.25 -16.57
C TYR A 80 -6.93 -3.92 -16.39
N GLY A 81 -6.60 -2.67 -16.09
CA GLY A 81 -5.22 -2.21 -15.91
C GLY A 81 -4.65 -2.40 -14.50
N ILE A 82 -5.47 -2.77 -13.52
CA ILE A 82 -5.09 -2.80 -12.09
C ILE A 82 -5.01 -4.24 -11.56
N PHE A 83 -3.80 -4.64 -11.19
CA PHE A 83 -3.52 -5.95 -10.59
C PHE A 83 -3.22 -5.81 -9.10
N THR A 84 -3.63 -6.81 -8.33
CA THR A 84 -3.43 -6.82 -6.87
C THR A 84 -2.74 -8.11 -6.44
N LYS A 85 -1.67 -8.00 -5.66
CA LYS A 85 -0.95 -9.14 -5.08
C LYS A 85 -0.81 -8.97 -3.58
N GLU A 86 -1.08 -10.02 -2.82
CA GLU A 86 -0.84 -10.01 -1.38
C GLU A 86 0.65 -10.00 -1.03
N ARG A 87 0.95 -9.31 0.07
CA ARG A 87 2.27 -9.19 0.67
C ARG A 87 2.10 -9.40 2.17
N GLY A 88 2.91 -10.26 2.76
CA GLY A 88 2.73 -10.64 4.18
C GLY A 88 3.25 -9.64 5.22
N PHE A 89 3.97 -8.59 4.82
CA PHE A 89 4.53 -7.60 5.75
C PHE A 89 4.25 -6.19 5.27
N ALA A 90 3.91 -5.33 6.23
CA ALA A 90 3.69 -3.91 6.02
C ALA A 90 4.95 -3.19 5.50
N PRO A 91 4.79 -2.03 4.84
CA PRO A 91 5.91 -1.22 4.42
C PRO A 91 6.69 -0.69 5.63
N GLY A 92 7.98 -1.03 5.73
CA GLY A 92 8.84 -0.57 6.83
C GLY A 92 8.99 -1.56 7.99
N ASP A 93 8.29 -2.70 7.97
CA ASP A 93 8.41 -3.73 9.01
C ASP A 93 9.89 -4.16 9.22
N PRO A 94 10.46 -4.06 10.44
CA PRO A 94 11.85 -4.40 10.73
C PRO A 94 12.27 -5.82 10.35
N ARG A 95 11.34 -6.79 10.32
CA ARG A 95 11.61 -8.18 9.91
C ARG A 95 12.01 -8.28 8.44
N ARG A 96 11.61 -7.32 7.61
CA ARG A 96 11.92 -7.26 6.17
C ARG A 96 12.68 -6.02 5.72
N CYS A 97 12.56 -4.91 6.45
CA CYS A 97 13.20 -3.66 6.13
C CYS A 97 14.72 -3.79 6.30
N ARG A 98 15.47 -3.55 5.22
CA ARG A 98 16.93 -3.62 5.23
C ARG A 98 17.59 -2.33 5.73
N GLY A 99 16.82 -1.27 5.97
CA GLY A 99 17.34 0.02 6.43
C GLY A 99 17.80 0.05 7.88
N HIS A 100 17.39 -0.93 8.69
CA HIS A 100 17.77 -1.04 10.10
C HIS A 100 18.98 -1.96 10.35
N ARG A 101 19.59 -2.52 9.29
CA ARG A 101 20.74 -3.42 9.37
C ARG A 101 22.05 -2.65 9.20
#